data_AF-A0A151SI78-F1
#
_entry.id   AF-A0A151SI78-F1
#
_cell.length_a   1.000
_cell.length_b   1.000
_cell.length_c   1.000
_cell.angle_alpha   90.00
_cell.angle_beta   90.00
_cell.angle_gamma   90.00
#
_symmetry.space_group_name_H-M   'P 1'
#
loop_
_entity.id
_entity.type
_entity.pdbx_description
1 polymer ?
#
loop_
_entity_poly.entity_id
_entity_poly.type
_entity_poly.pdbx_seq_one_letter_code
_entity_poly.pdbx_strand_id
1 'polypeptide(L)'
;MKMVPYKIVRAPNGDAWVEANGQQYSPSQIGAFVLTKMKETAESYLGKSVSKAVVTVPAYFNDAQRQATKDAGRIAGLDVQRIINEPTAAALSYGMNNKEGLIAVFDLGGGTFDVSILEISNGVFEVKATNGDTFLGGEDFDNALLDFLVNEFKRTESIDLSKDRLALQRLREAAEKAKIELSSTSQTEINLPFITADASGAKHLNITLTRSKFEALVNNLIERTKAPCKSCLKDANISIKDVDEVLLVGGMTRVPKVMVPYKIVRAPNGDAWVEANGQQYSPSQIGAFVLTKMKETAESYLGKSVSKAVVTVPAYFNDAQRQATKDAGRIAGLDVQRIINEPTAAALSYGMNNKEGLIAVFDLGGGTFDVSILEISNGVFEVFTIDYLFPFFHIIRIYKYKSS
;
A
#
# COMPACT_ATOMS: atom_id res chain seq x y z
N MET A 1 -21.67 13.27 -7.67
CA MET A 1 -21.60 12.34 -8.82
C MET A 1 -22.24 11.01 -8.43
N LYS A 2 -22.65 10.16 -9.39
CA LYS A 2 -22.93 8.75 -9.04
C LYS A 2 -21.63 8.11 -8.57
N MET A 3 -21.69 7.34 -7.49
CA MET A 3 -20.53 6.71 -6.85
C MET A 3 -19.82 5.73 -7.79
N VAL A 4 -20.59 4.98 -8.60
CA VAL A 4 -20.08 3.97 -9.52
C VAL A 4 -20.58 4.17 -10.95
N PRO A 5 -19.78 3.81 -11.98
CA PRO A 5 -20.13 4.01 -13.39
C PRO A 5 -21.03 2.90 -13.96
N TYR A 6 -21.11 1.75 -13.29
CA TYR A 6 -21.94 0.61 -13.65
C TYR A 6 -23.33 0.68 -13.00
N LYS A 7 -24.28 -0.11 -13.53
CA LYS A 7 -25.66 -0.11 -13.06
C LYS A 7 -25.82 -1.07 -11.89
N ILE A 8 -26.22 -0.55 -10.74
CA ILE A 8 -26.69 -1.35 -9.60
C ILE A 8 -28.19 -1.61 -9.82
N VAL A 9 -28.60 -2.87 -9.70
CA VAL A 9 -29.99 -3.32 -9.87
C VAL A 9 -30.45 -4.07 -8.63
N ARG A 10 -31.76 -4.01 -8.35
CA ARG A 10 -32.37 -4.76 -7.25
C ARG A 10 -32.67 -6.18 -7.70
N ALA A 11 -32.10 -7.16 -7.01
CA ALA A 11 -32.36 -8.57 -7.24
C ALA A 11 -33.78 -8.98 -6.79
N PRO A 12 -34.30 -10.14 -7.22
CA PRO A 12 -35.62 -10.62 -6.80
C PRO A 12 -35.80 -10.74 -5.29
N ASN A 13 -34.73 -11.07 -4.56
CA ASN A 13 -34.73 -11.14 -3.08
C ASN A 13 -34.52 -9.79 -2.40
N GLY A 14 -34.34 -8.71 -3.16
CA GLY A 14 -34.12 -7.36 -2.65
C GLY A 14 -32.66 -6.92 -2.55
N ASP A 15 -31.69 -7.82 -2.79
CA ASP A 15 -30.26 -7.52 -2.69
C ASP A 15 -29.78 -6.58 -3.80
N ALA A 16 -28.64 -5.92 -3.56
CA ALA A 16 -27.96 -5.12 -4.56
C ALA A 16 -27.11 -6.00 -5.49
N TRP A 17 -27.47 -6.07 -6.77
CA TRP A 17 -26.75 -6.77 -7.83
C TRP A 17 -26.20 -5.76 -8.86
N VAL A 18 -25.36 -6.23 -9.78
CA VAL A 18 -24.85 -5.40 -10.89
C VAL A 18 -25.38 -5.91 -12.23
N GLU A 19 -25.59 -5.01 -13.19
CA GLU A 19 -25.99 -5.38 -14.56
C GLU A 19 -24.89 -4.99 -15.56
N ALA A 20 -24.48 -5.95 -16.37
CA ALA A 20 -23.51 -5.76 -17.45
C ALA A 20 -23.98 -6.52 -18.70
N ASN A 21 -23.99 -5.84 -19.86
CA ASN A 21 -24.40 -6.41 -21.15
C ASN A 21 -25.79 -7.09 -21.11
N GLY A 22 -26.74 -6.51 -20.38
CA GLY A 22 -28.10 -7.05 -20.24
C GLY A 22 -28.22 -8.26 -19.32
N GLN A 23 -27.13 -8.70 -18.68
CA GLN A 23 -27.12 -9.78 -17.70
C GLN A 23 -26.91 -9.23 -16.30
N GLN A 24 -27.58 -9.84 -15.32
CA GLN A 24 -27.47 -9.47 -13.91
C GLN A 24 -26.55 -10.44 -13.17
N TYR A 25 -25.71 -9.91 -12.30
CA TYR A 25 -24.73 -10.63 -11.53
C TYR A 25 -24.85 -10.26 -10.05
N SER A 26 -24.91 -11.28 -9.20
CA SER A 26 -24.76 -11.10 -7.75
C SER A 26 -23.33 -10.66 -7.40
N PRO A 27 -23.13 -9.96 -6.27
CA PRO A 27 -21.78 -9.67 -5.75
C PRO A 27 -20.91 -10.92 -5.61
N SER A 28 -21.49 -12.06 -5.21
CA SER A 28 -20.78 -13.34 -5.13
C SER A 28 -20.26 -13.84 -6.48
N GLN A 29 -21.03 -13.67 -7.57
CA GLN A 29 -20.56 -14.01 -8.92
C GLN A 29 -19.41 -13.10 -9.38
N ILE A 30 -19.51 -11.80 -9.09
CA ILE A 30 -18.42 -10.86 -9.40
C ILE A 30 -17.15 -11.23 -8.61
N GLY A 31 -17.28 -11.51 -7.31
CA GLY A 31 -16.17 -11.99 -6.49
C GLY A 31 -15.59 -13.32 -7.00
N ALA A 32 -16.43 -14.22 -7.52
CA ALA A 32 -15.99 -15.48 -8.07
C ALA A 32 -15.13 -15.33 -9.33
N PHE A 33 -15.40 -14.32 -10.18
CA PHE A 33 -14.54 -14.04 -11.33
C PHE A 33 -13.11 -13.66 -10.91
N VAL A 34 -13.00 -12.84 -9.86
CA VAL A 34 -11.69 -12.48 -9.27
C VAL A 34 -11.01 -13.71 -8.67
N LEU A 35 -11.72 -14.49 -7.86
CA LEU A 35 -11.17 -15.71 -7.23
C LEU A 35 -10.77 -16.77 -8.27
N THR A 36 -11.50 -16.88 -9.38
CA THR A 36 -11.15 -17.75 -10.51
C THR A 36 -9.82 -17.32 -11.12
N LYS A 37 -9.61 -16.02 -11.34
CA LYS A 37 -8.35 -15.51 -11.86
C LYS A 37 -7.17 -15.77 -10.90
N MET A 38 -7.40 -15.67 -9.60
CA MET A 38 -6.40 -15.98 -8.58
C MET A 38 -6.07 -17.47 -8.56
N LYS A 39 -7.08 -18.34 -8.68
CA LYS A 39 -6.91 -19.78 -8.81
C LYS A 39 -6.08 -20.13 -10.05
N GLU A 40 -6.41 -19.59 -11.23
CA GLU A 40 -5.65 -19.82 -12.47
C GLU A 40 -4.18 -19.40 -12.33
N THR A 41 -3.93 -18.25 -11.69
CA THR A 41 -2.57 -17.76 -11.42
C THR A 41 -1.80 -18.75 -10.56
N ALA A 42 -2.40 -19.25 -9.48
CA ALA A 42 -1.80 -20.24 -8.60
C ALA A 42 -1.55 -21.58 -9.32
N GLU A 43 -2.51 -22.05 -10.13
CA GLU A 43 -2.40 -23.29 -10.90
C GLU A 43 -1.30 -23.21 -11.96
N SER A 44 -1.22 -22.09 -12.68
CA SER A 44 -0.18 -21.84 -13.68
C SER A 44 1.23 -21.83 -13.06
N TYR A 45 1.36 -21.28 -11.86
CA TYR A 45 2.63 -21.25 -11.15
C TYR A 45 3.02 -22.64 -10.61
N LEU A 46 2.06 -23.37 -10.03
CA LEU A 46 2.30 -24.67 -9.40
C LEU A 46 2.36 -25.84 -10.40
N GLY A 47 1.86 -25.65 -11.62
CA GLY A 47 1.72 -26.71 -12.63
C GLY A 47 0.69 -27.79 -12.26
N LYS A 48 -0.23 -27.51 -11.33
CA LYS A 48 -1.26 -28.46 -10.86
C LYS A 48 -2.54 -27.73 -10.41
N SER A 49 -3.65 -28.46 -10.38
CA SER A 49 -4.96 -27.93 -9.98
C SER A 49 -5.02 -27.54 -8.49
N VAL A 50 -5.75 -26.47 -8.18
CA VAL A 50 -6.00 -25.95 -6.83
C VAL A 50 -7.50 -25.99 -6.53
N SER A 51 -7.90 -26.71 -5.48
CA SER A 51 -9.32 -26.90 -5.14
C SER A 51 -9.73 -26.41 -3.76
N LYS A 52 -8.77 -25.96 -2.93
CA LYS A 52 -9.02 -25.48 -1.55
C LYS A 52 -8.38 -24.11 -1.37
N ALA A 53 -9.03 -23.24 -0.60
CA ALA A 53 -8.52 -21.90 -0.32
C ALA A 53 -8.87 -21.43 1.11
N VAL A 54 -8.05 -20.52 1.62
CA VAL A 54 -8.40 -19.60 2.70
C VAL A 54 -8.61 -18.23 2.05
N VAL A 55 -9.72 -17.57 2.37
CA VAL A 55 -10.06 -16.27 1.77
C VAL A 55 -10.14 -15.23 2.87
N THR A 56 -9.50 -14.07 2.65
CA THR A 56 -9.51 -12.96 3.60
C THR A 56 -10.79 -12.13 3.46
N VAL A 57 -11.22 -11.49 4.54
CA VAL A 57 -12.27 -10.47 4.55
C VAL A 57 -11.93 -9.36 5.55
N PRO A 58 -12.47 -8.14 5.39
CA PRO A 58 -12.38 -7.10 6.41
C PRO A 58 -12.89 -7.59 7.76
N ALA A 59 -12.29 -7.12 8.85
CA ALA A 59 -12.65 -7.60 10.18
C ALA A 59 -14.11 -7.27 10.53
N TYR A 60 -14.59 -6.12 10.06
CA TYR A 60 -15.93 -5.61 10.32
C TYR A 60 -17.03 -6.17 9.41
N PHE A 61 -16.71 -7.13 8.53
CA PHE A 61 -17.72 -7.79 7.70
C PHE A 61 -18.76 -8.52 8.56
N ASN A 62 -20.03 -8.27 8.26
CA ASN A 62 -21.16 -8.97 8.86
C ASN A 62 -21.35 -10.38 8.27
N ASP A 63 -22.27 -11.15 8.86
CA ASP A 63 -22.54 -12.54 8.46
C ASP A 63 -22.95 -12.68 6.99
N ALA A 64 -23.77 -11.76 6.48
CA ALA A 64 -24.22 -11.78 5.08
C ALA A 64 -23.05 -11.56 4.12
N GLN A 65 -22.15 -10.62 4.43
CA GLN A 65 -20.96 -10.34 3.62
C GLN A 65 -19.97 -11.51 3.65
N ARG A 66 -19.74 -12.11 4.84
CA ARG A 66 -18.88 -13.31 4.98
C ARG A 66 -19.42 -14.49 4.20
N GLN A 67 -20.74 -14.70 4.26
CA GLN A 67 -21.40 -15.77 3.53
C GLN A 67 -21.30 -15.53 2.00
N ALA A 68 -21.52 -14.30 1.54
CA ALA A 68 -21.37 -13.93 0.14
C ALA A 68 -19.95 -14.20 -0.40
N THR A 69 -18.90 -13.93 0.40
CA THR A 69 -17.50 -14.24 0.04
C THR A 69 -17.26 -15.75 -0.01
N LYS A 70 -17.82 -16.52 0.93
CA LYS A 70 -17.72 -17.99 0.91
C LYS A 70 -18.40 -18.58 -0.32
N ASP A 71 -19.56 -18.04 -0.70
CA ASP A 71 -20.28 -18.44 -1.89
C ASP A 71 -19.53 -18.06 -3.17
N ALA A 72 -18.85 -16.91 -3.20
CA ALA A 72 -17.94 -16.55 -4.30
C ALA A 72 -16.83 -17.59 -4.50
N GLY A 73 -16.22 -18.08 -3.41
CA GLY A 73 -15.23 -19.15 -3.47
C GLY A 73 -15.82 -20.46 -4.03
N ARG A 74 -17.03 -20.83 -3.60
CA ARG A 74 -17.72 -22.01 -4.13
C ARG A 74 -17.98 -21.89 -5.64
N ILE A 75 -18.45 -20.73 -6.11
CA ILE A 75 -18.70 -20.47 -7.54
C ILE A 75 -17.39 -20.55 -8.35
N ALA A 76 -16.26 -20.10 -7.79
CA ALA A 76 -14.94 -20.21 -8.40
C ALA A 76 -14.35 -21.64 -8.37
N GLY A 77 -15.09 -22.63 -7.86
CA GLY A 77 -14.62 -24.01 -7.72
C GLY A 77 -13.51 -24.16 -6.67
N LEU A 78 -13.58 -23.39 -5.59
CA LEU A 78 -12.72 -23.48 -4.42
C LEU A 78 -13.54 -23.90 -3.20
N ASP A 79 -13.07 -24.93 -2.51
CA ASP A 79 -13.55 -25.32 -1.18
C ASP A 79 -12.91 -24.41 -0.13
N VAL A 80 -13.66 -23.38 0.29
CA VAL A 80 -13.22 -22.36 1.24
C VAL A 80 -13.12 -22.96 2.65
N GLN A 81 -11.91 -23.35 3.03
CA GLN A 81 -11.62 -24.01 4.32
C GLN A 81 -11.83 -23.05 5.49
N ARG A 82 -11.52 -21.77 5.28
CA ARG A 82 -11.61 -20.73 6.31
C ARG A 82 -11.80 -19.37 5.66
N ILE A 83 -12.66 -18.57 6.27
CA ILE A 83 -12.68 -17.12 6.09
C ILE A 83 -11.85 -16.56 7.24
N ILE A 84 -10.81 -15.79 6.92
CA ILE A 84 -9.92 -15.17 7.90
C ILE A 84 -10.04 -13.65 7.83
N ASN A 85 -9.95 -12.97 8.97
CA ASN A 85 -9.93 -11.52 8.97
C ASN A 85 -8.59 -11.03 8.43
N GLU A 86 -8.60 -10.01 7.58
CA GLU A 86 -7.42 -9.36 7.03
C GLU A 86 -6.39 -8.96 8.10
N PRO A 87 -6.75 -8.26 9.19
CA PRO A 87 -5.77 -7.89 10.21
C PRO A 87 -5.19 -9.12 10.94
N THR A 88 -5.95 -10.20 11.07
CA THR A 88 -5.44 -11.46 11.65
C THR A 88 -4.47 -12.15 10.68
N ALA A 89 -4.75 -12.15 9.37
CA ALA A 89 -3.83 -12.69 8.38
C ALA A 89 -2.51 -11.91 8.34
N ALA A 90 -2.57 -10.58 8.42
CA ALA A 90 -1.39 -9.72 8.52
C ALA A 90 -0.58 -10.00 9.79
N ALA A 91 -1.25 -10.08 10.95
CA ALA A 91 -0.62 -10.43 12.22
C ALA A 91 0.04 -11.81 12.20
N LEU A 92 -0.62 -12.82 11.61
CA LEU A 92 -0.05 -14.15 11.43
C LEU A 92 1.25 -14.09 10.61
N SER A 93 1.21 -13.40 9.46
CA SER A 93 2.40 -13.22 8.61
C SER A 93 3.56 -12.55 9.36
N TYR A 94 3.24 -11.60 10.24
CA TYR A 94 4.22 -10.89 11.04
C TYR A 94 4.78 -11.74 12.20
N GLY A 95 3.92 -12.45 12.93
CA GLY A 95 4.27 -13.23 14.12
C GLY A 95 4.89 -14.60 13.84
N MET A 96 5.01 -15.02 12.57
CA MET A 96 5.71 -16.26 12.17
C MET A 96 7.17 -16.37 12.66
N ASN A 97 7.78 -15.26 13.09
CA ASN A 97 9.14 -15.21 13.63
C ASN A 97 9.21 -15.27 15.18
N ASN A 98 8.21 -15.85 15.86
CA ASN A 98 8.16 -16.00 17.33
C ASN A 98 8.22 -14.67 18.12
N LYS A 99 7.64 -13.60 17.57
CA LYS A 99 7.50 -12.33 18.28
C LYS A 99 6.32 -12.39 19.24
N GLU A 100 6.50 -11.93 20.46
CA GLU A 100 5.44 -11.75 21.46
C GLU A 100 5.17 -10.26 21.68
N GLY A 101 3.97 -9.94 22.16
CA GLY A 101 3.58 -8.57 22.51
C GLY A 101 2.22 -8.15 21.98
N LEU A 102 1.86 -6.90 22.27
CA LEU A 102 0.65 -6.24 21.82
C LEU A 102 0.93 -5.47 20.54
N ILE A 103 0.25 -5.86 19.47
CA ILE A 103 0.36 -5.20 18.17
C ILE A 103 -0.95 -4.50 17.80
N ALA A 104 -0.84 -3.36 17.12
CA ALA A 104 -1.95 -2.73 16.44
C ALA A 104 -1.81 -2.95 14.94
N VAL A 105 -2.82 -3.55 14.30
CA VAL A 105 -2.90 -3.60 12.83
C VAL A 105 -3.78 -2.46 12.37
N PHE A 106 -3.21 -1.55 11.59
CA PHE A 106 -3.89 -0.43 10.93
C PHE A 106 -3.97 -0.75 9.44
N ASP A 107 -5.16 -1.14 8.97
CA ASP A 107 -5.40 -1.52 7.59
C ASP A 107 -6.24 -0.45 6.88
N LEU A 108 -5.62 0.31 5.98
CA LEU A 108 -6.30 1.27 5.12
C LEU A 108 -6.19 0.82 3.66
N GLY A 109 -7.25 0.16 3.20
CA GLY A 109 -7.35 -0.43 1.88
C GLY A 109 -7.96 0.50 0.83
N GLY A 110 -8.46 -0.10 -0.25
CA GLY A 110 -9.14 0.61 -1.34
C GLY A 110 -10.53 1.12 -0.99
N GLY A 111 -11.28 0.40 -0.14
CA GLY A 111 -12.66 0.77 0.21
C GLY A 111 -13.00 0.71 1.71
N THR A 112 -12.13 0.13 2.54
CA THR A 112 -12.37 -0.08 3.97
C THR A 112 -11.16 0.34 4.79
N PHE A 113 -11.46 0.73 6.03
CA PHE A 113 -10.49 1.00 7.07
C PHE A 113 -10.78 0.07 8.25
N ASP A 114 -9.82 -0.73 8.65
CA ASP A 114 -9.90 -1.56 9.86
C ASP A 114 -8.73 -1.25 10.80
N VAL A 115 -8.99 -1.31 12.09
CA VAL A 115 -7.97 -1.27 13.14
C VAL A 115 -8.24 -2.40 14.13
N SER A 116 -7.20 -3.17 14.46
CA SER A 116 -7.30 -4.26 15.43
C SER A 116 -6.14 -4.26 16.40
N ILE A 117 -6.43 -4.50 17.68
CA ILE A 117 -5.42 -4.78 18.69
C ILE A 117 -5.34 -6.30 18.85
N LEU A 118 -4.14 -6.86 18.67
CA LEU A 118 -3.88 -8.28 18.85
C LEU A 118 -2.79 -8.48 19.89
N GLU A 119 -2.95 -9.53 20.68
CA GLU A 119 -1.95 -10.02 21.62
C GLU A 119 -1.34 -11.30 21.05
N ILE A 120 -0.02 -11.33 20.94
CA ILE A 120 0.73 -12.51 20.52
C ILE A 120 1.44 -13.08 21.75
N SER A 121 1.08 -14.29 22.15
CA SER A 121 1.69 -14.99 23.29
C SER A 121 1.80 -16.47 22.98
N ASN A 122 2.99 -17.05 23.14
CA ASN A 122 3.24 -18.49 22.93
C ASN A 122 2.74 -19.01 21.55
N GLY A 123 2.87 -18.19 20.50
CA GLY A 123 2.39 -18.51 19.15
C GLY A 123 0.86 -18.49 18.97
N VAL A 124 0.11 -18.07 19.99
CA VAL A 124 -1.33 -17.83 19.94
C VAL A 124 -1.58 -16.35 19.63
N PHE A 125 -2.51 -16.11 18.71
CA PHE A 125 -2.93 -14.77 18.31
C PHE A 125 -4.34 -14.52 18.85
N GLU A 126 -4.49 -13.60 19.79
CA GLU A 126 -5.78 -13.20 20.36
C GLU A 126 -6.15 -11.80 19.88
N VAL A 127 -7.33 -11.65 19.28
CA VAL A 127 -7.87 -10.32 18.94
C VAL A 127 -8.50 -9.74 20.20
N LYS A 128 -7.91 -8.67 20.75
CA LYS A 128 -8.43 -7.98 21.95
C LYS A 128 -9.59 -7.06 21.61
N ALA A 129 -9.47 -6.35 20.49
CA ALA A 129 -10.53 -5.51 19.95
C ALA A 129 -10.34 -5.30 18.45
N THR A 130 -11.44 -4.98 17.77
CA THR A 130 -11.45 -4.58 16.37
C THR A 130 -12.47 -3.45 16.18
N ASN A 131 -12.12 -2.47 15.35
CA ASN A 131 -12.97 -1.34 14.99
C ASN A 131 -12.64 -0.91 13.55
N GLY A 132 -13.42 -0.02 12.96
CA GLY A 132 -13.19 0.37 11.57
C GLY A 132 -14.28 1.26 10.97
N ASP A 133 -14.16 1.49 9.68
CA ASP A 133 -15.14 2.16 8.83
C ASP A 133 -15.20 1.41 7.48
N THR A 134 -16.34 0.76 7.21
CA THR A 134 -16.55 -0.05 5.99
C THR A 134 -16.77 0.80 4.74
N PHE A 135 -16.79 2.13 4.86
CA PHE A 135 -16.97 3.10 3.78
C PHE A 135 -15.91 4.21 3.87
N LEU A 136 -14.66 3.79 4.08
CA LEU A 136 -13.49 4.65 4.11
C LEU A 136 -12.29 3.93 3.49
N GLY A 137 -11.83 4.35 2.31
CA GLY A 137 -10.64 3.79 1.70
C GLY A 137 -10.09 4.64 0.57
N GLY A 138 -9.12 4.13 -0.19
CA GLY A 138 -8.48 4.83 -1.30
C GLY A 138 -9.43 5.40 -2.36
N GLU A 139 -10.59 4.80 -2.59
CA GLU A 139 -11.62 5.33 -3.48
C GLU A 139 -12.17 6.70 -3.02
N ASP A 140 -12.28 6.93 -1.71
CA ASP A 140 -12.69 8.23 -1.17
C ASP A 140 -11.64 9.31 -1.42
N PHE A 141 -10.36 8.93 -1.36
CA PHE A 141 -9.24 9.83 -1.66
C PHE A 141 -9.22 10.17 -3.16
N ASP A 142 -9.47 9.19 -4.01
CA ASP A 142 -9.60 9.40 -5.46
C ASP A 142 -10.80 10.28 -5.79
N ASN A 143 -11.94 10.07 -5.13
CA ASN A 143 -13.14 10.88 -5.30
C ASN A 143 -12.91 12.34 -4.85
N ALA A 144 -12.24 12.57 -3.71
CA ALA A 144 -11.93 13.92 -3.26
C ALA A 144 -11.03 14.67 -4.27
N LEU A 145 -10.08 13.96 -4.87
CA LEU A 145 -9.23 14.55 -5.91
C LEU A 145 -10.00 14.74 -7.23
N LEU A 146 -10.84 13.78 -7.63
CA LEU A 146 -11.71 13.88 -8.80
C LEU A 146 -12.63 15.11 -8.72
N ASP A 147 -13.27 15.32 -7.57
CA ASP A 147 -14.12 16.48 -7.33
C ASP A 147 -13.33 17.79 -7.46
N PHE A 148 -12.09 17.83 -6.96
CA PHE A 148 -11.20 18.97 -7.17
C PHE A 148 -10.92 19.21 -8.67
N LEU A 149 -10.55 18.17 -9.42
CA LEU A 149 -10.22 18.29 -10.84
C LEU A 149 -11.42 18.74 -11.69
N VAL A 150 -12.61 18.20 -11.41
CA VAL A 150 -13.84 18.59 -12.11
C VAL A 150 -14.20 20.04 -11.82
N ASN A 151 -14.12 20.46 -10.55
CA ASN A 151 -14.41 21.84 -10.17
C ASN A 151 -13.39 22.82 -10.78
N GLU A 152 -12.12 22.44 -10.83
CA GLU A 152 -11.08 23.28 -11.40
C GLU A 152 -11.23 23.43 -12.91
N PHE A 153 -11.52 22.34 -13.63
CA PHE A 153 -11.81 22.41 -15.06
C PHE A 153 -13.06 23.22 -15.36
N LYS A 154 -14.13 23.05 -14.57
CA LYS A 154 -15.34 23.86 -14.69
C LYS A 154 -15.06 25.34 -14.45
N ARG A 155 -14.17 25.68 -13.53
CA ARG A 155 -13.76 27.06 -13.26
C ARG A 155 -12.98 27.67 -14.42
N THR A 156 -12.09 26.90 -15.07
CA THR A 156 -11.22 27.41 -16.14
C THR A 156 -11.88 27.39 -17.52
N GLU A 157 -12.63 26.33 -17.84
CA GLU A 157 -13.21 26.11 -19.17
C GLU A 157 -14.72 26.35 -19.21
N SER A 158 -15.37 26.60 -18.07
CA SER A 158 -16.85 26.70 -17.97
C SER A 158 -17.61 25.44 -18.42
N ILE A 159 -16.92 24.29 -18.49
CA ILE A 159 -17.49 22.99 -18.89
C ILE A 159 -17.52 22.05 -17.70
N ASP A 160 -18.68 21.42 -17.47
CA ASP A 160 -18.88 20.49 -16.37
C ASP A 160 -18.62 19.04 -16.82
N LEU A 161 -17.40 18.54 -16.58
CA LEU A 161 -16.99 17.18 -16.95
C LEU A 161 -17.74 16.08 -16.18
N SER A 162 -18.46 16.40 -15.09
CA SER A 162 -19.23 15.40 -14.36
C SER A 162 -20.37 14.78 -15.18
N LYS A 163 -20.76 15.45 -16.27
CA LYS A 163 -21.82 15.01 -17.19
C LYS A 163 -21.30 14.14 -18.34
N ASP A 164 -19.99 14.12 -18.57
CA ASP A 164 -19.35 13.31 -19.59
C ASP A 164 -18.76 12.04 -18.95
N ARG A 165 -19.39 10.90 -19.22
CA ARG A 165 -19.01 9.61 -18.62
C ARG A 165 -17.59 9.18 -19.00
N LEU A 166 -17.15 9.47 -20.23
CA LEU A 166 -15.83 9.07 -20.71
C LEU A 166 -14.76 9.98 -20.12
N ALA A 167 -15.00 11.29 -20.10
CA ALA A 167 -14.09 12.24 -19.46
C ALA A 167 -13.95 11.96 -17.95
N LEU A 168 -15.06 11.67 -17.28
CA LEU A 168 -15.05 11.38 -15.84
C LEU A 168 -14.26 10.11 -15.50
N GLN A 169 -14.36 9.07 -16.33
CA GLN A 169 -13.57 7.85 -16.15
C GLN A 169 -12.06 8.12 -16.30
N ARG A 170 -11.67 8.86 -17.35
CA ARG A 170 -10.27 9.25 -17.57
C ARG A 170 -9.72 10.13 -16.44
N LEU A 171 -10.54 11.03 -15.90
CA LEU A 171 -10.18 11.84 -14.74
C LEU A 171 -10.00 11.00 -13.48
N ARG A 172 -10.83 9.99 -13.26
CA ARG A 172 -10.72 9.08 -12.11
C ARG A 172 -9.40 8.31 -12.13
N GLU A 173 -9.04 7.74 -13.28
CA GLU A 173 -7.76 7.04 -13.49
C GLU A 173 -6.57 7.99 -13.28
N ALA A 174 -6.67 9.23 -13.78
CA ALA A 174 -5.63 10.22 -13.59
C ALA A 174 -5.50 10.69 -12.13
N ALA A 175 -6.62 10.80 -11.41
CA ALA A 175 -6.64 11.14 -9.98
C ALA A 175 -5.97 10.05 -9.14
N GLU A 176 -6.31 8.78 -9.37
CA GLU A 176 -5.67 7.65 -8.67
C GLU A 176 -4.17 7.61 -8.93
N LYS A 177 -3.76 7.77 -10.20
CA LYS A 177 -2.35 7.84 -10.57
C LYS A 177 -1.63 8.99 -9.87
N ALA A 178 -2.22 10.18 -9.87
CA ALA A 178 -1.65 11.35 -9.20
C ALA A 178 -1.52 11.14 -7.68
N LYS A 179 -2.52 10.54 -7.02
CA LYS A 179 -2.47 10.15 -5.61
C LYS A 179 -1.30 9.23 -5.32
N ILE A 180 -1.13 8.18 -6.13
CA ILE A 180 -0.04 7.21 -5.97
C ILE A 180 1.32 7.90 -6.15
N GLU A 181 1.50 8.70 -7.19
CA GLU A 181 2.75 9.45 -7.43
C GLU A 181 3.08 10.41 -6.29
N LEU A 182 2.09 11.15 -5.79
CA LEU A 182 2.27 12.08 -4.67
C LEU A 182 2.64 11.40 -3.34
N SER A 183 2.49 10.07 -3.25
CA SER A 183 2.98 9.31 -2.10
C SER A 183 4.52 9.28 -2.03
N SER A 184 5.20 9.45 -3.17
CA SER A 184 6.68 9.49 -3.25
C SER A 184 7.23 10.83 -3.72
N THR A 185 6.46 11.64 -4.46
CA THR A 185 6.90 12.95 -4.99
C THR A 185 6.21 14.14 -4.30
N SER A 186 6.83 15.32 -4.33
CA SER A 186 6.24 16.55 -3.78
C SER A 186 5.19 17.19 -4.70
N GLN A 187 5.20 16.84 -5.98
CA GLN A 187 4.27 17.31 -7.00
C GLN A 187 4.15 16.31 -8.16
N THR A 188 3.04 16.37 -8.89
CA THR A 188 2.78 15.61 -10.13
C THR A 188 2.05 16.50 -11.15
N GLU A 189 2.14 16.15 -12.42
CA GLU A 189 1.41 16.79 -13.52
C GLU A 189 0.29 15.87 -14.03
N ILE A 190 -0.93 16.39 -14.00
CA ILE A 190 -2.12 15.72 -14.53
C ILE A 190 -2.40 16.32 -15.90
N ASN A 191 -2.03 15.59 -16.94
CA ASN A 191 -2.20 15.99 -18.34
C ASN A 191 -3.14 15.04 -19.08
N LEU A 192 -4.35 15.51 -19.40
CA LEU A 192 -5.36 14.80 -20.16
C LEU A 192 -5.69 15.56 -21.45
N PRO A 193 -5.03 15.23 -22.57
CA PRO A 193 -5.34 15.85 -23.85
C PRO A 193 -6.69 15.35 -24.39
N PHE A 194 -7.40 16.21 -25.13
CA PHE A 194 -8.69 15.90 -25.74
C PHE A 194 -9.66 15.31 -24.71
N ILE A 195 -9.76 15.94 -23.54
CA ILE A 195 -10.61 15.46 -22.44
C ILE A 195 -12.10 15.65 -22.77
N THR A 196 -12.42 16.72 -23.52
CA THR A 196 -13.75 16.99 -24.06
C THR A 196 -13.63 17.96 -25.25
N ALA A 197 -14.75 18.40 -25.83
CA ALA A 197 -14.78 19.41 -26.88
C ALA A 197 -16.02 20.31 -26.75
N ASP A 198 -15.92 21.55 -27.22
CA ASP A 198 -17.03 22.51 -27.36
C ASP A 198 -17.04 23.14 -28.76
N ALA A 199 -17.85 24.19 -28.96
CA ALA A 199 -17.93 24.91 -30.23
C ALA A 199 -16.61 25.59 -30.66
N SER A 200 -15.69 25.85 -29.72
CA SER A 200 -14.36 26.41 -29.97
C SER A 200 -13.30 25.36 -30.30
N GLY A 201 -13.62 24.07 -30.11
CA GLY A 201 -12.76 22.95 -30.46
C GLY A 201 -12.47 22.02 -29.28
N ALA A 202 -11.43 21.22 -29.42
CA ALA A 202 -11.00 20.29 -28.38
C ALA A 202 -10.44 21.01 -27.15
N LYS A 203 -10.71 20.43 -25.98
CA LYS A 203 -10.23 20.91 -24.68
C LYS A 203 -9.30 19.91 -24.04
N HIS A 204 -8.37 20.42 -23.23
CA HIS A 204 -7.33 19.66 -22.55
C HIS A 204 -7.34 20.04 -21.07
N LEU A 205 -7.04 19.08 -20.19
CA LEU A 205 -6.80 19.38 -18.77
C LEU A 205 -5.31 19.27 -18.50
N ASN A 206 -4.70 20.34 -18.00
CA ASN A 206 -3.31 20.36 -17.56
C ASN A 206 -3.23 21.04 -16.20
N ILE A 207 -2.95 20.27 -15.14
CA ILE A 207 -2.90 20.73 -13.75
C ILE A 207 -1.63 20.19 -13.10
N THR A 208 -0.82 21.08 -12.53
CA THR A 208 0.22 20.68 -11.58
C THR A 208 -0.39 20.59 -10.18
N LEU A 209 -0.32 19.41 -9.56
CA LEU A 209 -0.84 19.14 -8.23
C LEU A 209 0.31 18.90 -7.26
N THR A 210 0.31 19.63 -6.14
CA THR A 210 1.29 19.43 -5.06
C THR A 210 0.77 18.43 -4.02
N ARG A 211 1.69 17.73 -3.34
CA ARG A 211 1.37 16.86 -2.21
C ARG A 211 0.60 17.61 -1.12
N SER A 212 1.03 18.83 -0.79
CA SER A 212 0.37 19.66 0.23
C SER A 212 -1.08 19.98 -0.13
N LYS A 213 -1.39 20.20 -1.41
CA LYS A 213 -2.76 20.43 -1.87
C LYS A 213 -3.59 19.15 -1.74
N PHE A 214 -3.06 18.01 -2.20
CA PHE A 214 -3.72 16.72 -2.04
C PHE A 214 -4.01 16.41 -0.56
N GLU A 215 -3.02 16.54 0.30
CA GLU A 215 -3.14 16.35 1.76
C GLU A 215 -4.17 17.27 2.42
N ALA A 216 -4.40 18.47 1.88
CA ALA A 216 -5.44 19.37 2.33
C ALA A 216 -6.84 18.89 1.89
N LEU A 217 -6.96 18.36 0.66
CA LEU A 217 -8.23 17.83 0.12
C LEU A 217 -8.72 16.61 0.89
N VAL A 218 -7.80 15.75 1.35
CA VAL A 218 -8.14 14.46 2.00
C VAL A 218 -8.02 14.49 3.53
N ASN A 219 -7.74 15.66 4.12
CA ASN A 219 -7.45 15.75 5.56
C ASN A 219 -8.59 15.20 6.42
N ASN A 220 -9.84 15.48 6.06
CA ASN A 220 -11.02 14.97 6.76
C ASN A 220 -11.12 13.44 6.72
N LEU A 221 -10.70 12.80 5.62
CA LEU A 221 -10.70 11.33 5.48
C LEU A 221 -9.65 10.70 6.41
N ILE A 222 -8.47 11.32 6.50
CA ILE A 222 -7.42 10.87 7.44
C ILE A 222 -7.89 11.06 8.89
N GLU A 223 -8.52 12.20 9.22
CA GLU A 223 -9.05 12.43 10.57
C GLU A 223 -10.12 11.42 10.99
N ARG A 224 -10.95 10.92 10.05
CA ARG A 224 -11.95 9.87 10.32
C ARG A 224 -11.33 8.58 10.86
N THR A 225 -10.08 8.27 10.52
CA THR A 225 -9.39 7.05 11.02
C THR A 225 -9.12 7.09 12.52
N LYS A 226 -9.04 8.28 13.14
CA LYS A 226 -8.65 8.43 14.54
C LYS A 226 -9.70 7.91 15.52
N ALA A 227 -10.99 8.08 15.21
CA ALA A 227 -12.06 7.71 16.12
C ALA A 227 -12.17 6.17 16.30
N PRO A 228 -12.11 5.35 15.22
CA PRO A 228 -12.00 3.90 15.36
C PRO A 228 -10.75 3.47 16.13
N CYS A 229 -9.57 4.07 15.89
CA CYS A 229 -8.35 3.75 16.64
C CYS A 229 -8.51 3.98 18.16
N LYS A 230 -9.07 5.12 18.55
CA LYS A 230 -9.32 5.43 19.97
C LYS A 230 -10.33 4.47 20.59
N SER A 231 -11.37 4.12 19.84
CA SER A 231 -12.40 3.18 20.30
C SER A 231 -11.80 1.78 20.45
N CYS A 232 -10.99 1.33 19.50
CA CYS A 232 -10.32 0.03 19.54
C CYS A 232 -9.39 -0.11 20.75
N LEU A 233 -8.63 0.93 21.10
CA LEU A 233 -7.78 0.93 22.32
C LEU A 233 -8.64 0.86 23.59
N LYS A 234 -9.73 1.62 23.64
CA LYS A 234 -10.67 1.63 24.76
C LYS A 234 -11.32 0.26 24.94
N ASP A 235 -11.78 -0.35 23.86
CA ASP A 235 -12.46 -1.65 23.86
C ASP A 235 -11.48 -2.78 24.24
N ALA A 236 -10.21 -2.67 23.85
CA ALA A 236 -9.12 -3.55 24.30
C ALA A 236 -8.67 -3.28 25.75
N ASN A 237 -9.17 -2.21 26.39
CA ASN A 237 -8.80 -1.76 27.73
C ASN A 237 -7.28 -1.54 27.89
N ILE A 238 -6.64 -0.95 26.88
CA ILE A 238 -5.21 -0.60 26.89
C ILE A 238 -4.99 0.87 26.52
N SER A 239 -3.82 1.39 26.85
CA SER A 239 -3.34 2.70 26.42
C SER A 239 -2.45 2.60 25.17
N ILE A 240 -2.20 3.73 24.51
CA ILE A 240 -1.27 3.80 23.37
C ILE A 240 0.14 3.31 23.74
N LYS A 241 0.55 3.48 25.00
CA LYS A 241 1.89 3.11 25.48
C LYS A 241 2.08 1.61 25.64
N ASP A 242 0.98 0.87 25.67
CA ASP A 242 0.99 -0.59 25.84
C ASP A 242 1.09 -1.31 24.48
N VAL A 243 0.99 -0.57 23.37
CA VAL A 243 1.18 -1.13 22.01
C VAL A 243 2.66 -1.14 21.68
N ASP A 244 3.20 -2.34 21.48
CA ASP A 244 4.62 -2.56 21.19
C ASP A 244 4.95 -2.18 19.74
N GLU A 245 4.11 -2.59 18.79
CA GLU A 245 4.31 -2.34 17.36
C GLU A 245 3.00 -2.02 16.62
N VAL A 246 3.12 -1.22 15.56
CA VAL A 246 2.02 -0.89 14.65
C VAL A 246 2.33 -1.46 13.27
N LEU A 247 1.47 -2.34 12.77
CA LEU A 247 1.54 -2.90 11.43
C LEU A 247 0.65 -2.08 10.50
N LEU A 248 1.26 -1.44 9.51
CA LEU A 248 0.53 -0.72 8.45
C LEU A 248 0.22 -1.70 7.31
N VAL A 249 -1.06 -1.86 7.01
CA VAL A 249 -1.59 -2.77 5.99
C VAL A 249 -2.46 -1.97 5.02
N GLY A 250 -2.51 -2.40 3.76
CA GLY A 250 -3.30 -1.73 2.74
C GLY A 250 -2.54 -0.59 2.03
N GLY A 251 -2.71 -0.50 0.71
CA GLY A 251 -1.92 0.40 -0.13
C GLY A 251 -2.10 1.88 0.22
N MET A 252 -3.22 2.26 0.84
CA MET A 252 -3.49 3.65 1.18
C MET A 252 -2.70 4.15 2.40
N THR A 253 -2.12 3.24 3.19
CA THR A 253 -1.17 3.60 4.26
C THR A 253 0.12 4.21 3.74
N ARG A 254 0.43 4.07 2.43
CA ARG A 254 1.61 4.66 1.81
C ARG A 254 1.53 6.17 1.63
N VAL A 255 0.36 6.78 1.78
CA VAL A 255 0.26 8.25 1.79
C VAL A 255 0.98 8.78 3.03
N PRO A 256 2.00 9.63 2.89
CA PRO A 256 2.86 10.00 4.01
C PRO A 256 2.14 10.57 5.23
N LYS A 257 1.10 11.38 5.00
CA LYS A 257 0.27 11.97 6.07
C LYS A 257 -0.58 10.96 6.85
N VAL A 258 -0.75 9.73 6.33
CA VAL A 258 -1.38 8.61 7.04
C VAL A 258 -0.39 7.95 8.01
N MET A 259 0.91 7.91 7.67
CA MET A 259 1.93 7.23 8.49
C MET A 259 2.35 8.03 9.72
N VAL A 260 2.37 9.37 9.65
CA VAL A 260 2.73 10.24 10.77
C VAL A 260 1.93 11.56 10.66
N PRO A 261 1.31 12.08 11.73
CA PRO A 261 0.80 13.46 11.74
C PRO A 261 2.00 14.41 11.82
N TYR A 262 2.54 14.78 10.66
CA TYR A 262 3.55 15.81 10.55
C TYR A 262 3.09 16.92 9.62
N LYS A 263 3.68 18.10 9.77
CA LYS A 263 3.55 19.19 8.80
C LYS A 263 4.84 19.29 8.01
N ILE A 264 4.75 19.51 6.71
CA ILE A 264 5.92 19.93 5.94
C ILE A 264 6.13 21.41 6.21
N VAL A 265 7.32 21.76 6.67
CA VAL A 265 7.76 23.13 6.91
C VAL A 265 8.93 23.45 6.01
N ARG A 266 9.06 24.71 5.60
CA ARG A 266 10.18 25.15 4.77
C ARG A 266 11.33 25.54 5.68
N ALA A 267 12.46 24.87 5.51
CA ALA A 267 13.68 25.16 6.26
C ALA A 267 14.34 26.47 5.80
N PRO A 268 15.24 27.05 6.61
CA PRO A 268 15.95 28.28 6.25
C PRO A 268 16.75 28.20 4.95
N ASN A 269 17.20 27.00 4.58
CA ASN A 269 17.92 26.74 3.33
C ASN A 269 16.99 26.46 2.12
N GLY A 270 15.66 26.51 2.33
CA GLY A 270 14.65 26.27 1.31
C GLY A 270 14.14 24.83 1.21
N ASP A 271 14.75 23.88 1.93
CA ASP A 271 14.38 22.46 1.88
C ASP A 271 13.06 22.16 2.61
N ALA A 272 12.43 21.03 2.25
CA ALA A 272 11.28 20.50 2.96
C ALA A 272 11.71 19.75 4.23
N TRP A 273 11.31 20.24 5.40
CA TRP A 273 11.49 19.61 6.70
C TRP A 273 10.14 19.13 7.24
N VAL A 274 10.19 18.27 8.25
CA VAL A 274 9.06 17.63 8.92
C VAL A 274 8.90 18.27 10.31
N GLU A 275 7.80 18.95 10.57
CA GLU A 275 7.41 19.38 11.92
C GLU A 275 6.50 18.32 12.55
N ALA A 276 6.95 17.74 13.66
CA ALA A 276 6.16 16.83 14.48
C ALA A 276 6.32 17.24 15.96
N ASN A 277 5.22 17.29 16.71
CA ASN A 277 5.21 17.66 18.14
C ASN A 277 5.90 19.00 18.46
N GLY A 278 5.81 19.99 17.56
CA GLY A 278 6.40 21.33 17.74
C GLY A 278 7.91 21.39 17.52
N GLN A 279 8.54 20.31 17.05
CA GLN A 279 9.94 20.27 16.64
C GLN A 279 10.05 20.02 15.14
N GLN A 280 11.05 20.63 14.50
CA GLN A 280 11.32 20.48 13.07
C GLN A 280 12.51 19.56 12.85
N TYR A 281 12.37 18.64 11.91
CA TYR A 281 13.34 17.62 11.58
C TYR A 281 13.62 17.62 10.08
N SER A 282 14.88 17.65 9.71
CA SER A 282 15.33 17.36 8.35
C SER A 282 15.02 15.90 7.96
N PRO A 283 14.94 15.58 6.66
CA PRO A 283 14.79 14.20 6.18
C PRO A 283 15.83 13.24 6.77
N SER A 284 17.10 13.68 6.89
CA SER A 284 18.17 12.87 7.47
C SER A 284 17.98 12.61 8.96
N GLN A 285 17.39 13.55 9.72
CA GLN A 285 17.07 13.33 11.14
C GLN A 285 15.93 12.34 11.33
N ILE A 286 14.90 12.39 10.48
CA ILE A 286 13.82 11.40 10.49
C ILE A 286 14.38 10.01 10.15
N GLY A 287 15.21 9.91 9.10
CA GLY A 287 15.91 8.66 8.77
C GLY A 287 16.79 8.17 9.91
N ALA A 288 17.44 9.07 10.64
CA ALA A 288 18.28 8.73 11.78
C ALA A 288 17.48 8.14 12.94
N PHE A 289 16.25 8.62 13.21
CA PHE A 289 15.41 8.03 14.26
C PHE A 289 15.11 6.56 14.00
N VAL A 290 14.80 6.21 12.75
CA VAL A 290 14.58 4.82 12.34
C VAL A 290 15.86 4.01 12.51
N LEU A 291 16.99 4.51 12.01
CA LEU A 291 18.27 3.81 12.08
C LEU A 291 18.78 3.63 13.52
N THR A 292 18.58 4.62 14.38
CA THR A 292 18.90 4.53 15.82
C THR A 292 18.07 3.44 16.47
N LYS A 293 16.76 3.40 16.23
CA LYS A 293 15.89 2.37 16.81
C LYS A 293 16.25 0.96 16.31
N MET A 294 16.59 0.83 15.03
CA MET A 294 17.08 -0.44 14.45
C MET A 294 18.42 -0.87 15.07
N LYS A 295 19.34 0.07 15.26
CA LYS A 295 20.62 -0.17 15.94
C LYS A 295 20.43 -0.64 17.37
N GLU A 296 19.65 0.08 18.18
CA GLU A 296 19.35 -0.27 19.58
C GLU A 296 18.76 -1.69 19.69
N THR A 297 17.85 -2.02 18.77
CA THR A 297 17.23 -3.36 18.71
C THR A 297 18.27 -4.44 18.38
N ALA A 298 19.15 -4.19 17.41
CA ALA A 298 20.23 -5.11 17.06
C ALA A 298 21.25 -5.27 18.18
N GLU A 299 21.63 -4.19 18.87
CA GLU A 299 22.55 -4.21 20.00
C GLU A 299 21.96 -4.97 21.20
N SER A 300 20.67 -4.77 21.48
CA SER A 300 19.96 -5.50 22.53
C SER A 300 19.91 -7.00 22.25
N TYR A 301 19.69 -7.42 21.00
CA TYR A 301 19.67 -8.84 20.61
C TYR A 301 21.08 -9.47 20.60
N LEU A 302 22.09 -8.74 20.12
CA LEU A 302 23.45 -9.26 19.96
C LEU A 302 24.30 -9.15 21.24
N GLY A 303 23.87 -8.37 22.23
CA GLY A 303 24.61 -8.11 23.46
C GLY A 303 25.93 -7.34 23.25
N LYS A 304 26.08 -6.65 22.11
CA LYS A 304 27.30 -5.91 21.73
C LYS A 304 26.95 -4.73 20.84
N SER A 305 27.85 -3.73 20.80
CA SER A 305 27.64 -2.52 19.99
C SER A 305 27.71 -2.80 18.48
N VAL A 306 26.88 -2.09 17.72
CA VAL A 306 26.79 -2.15 16.26
C VAL A 306 27.13 -0.78 15.70
N SER A 307 28.29 -0.68 15.06
CA SER A 307 28.81 0.59 14.54
C SER A 307 28.87 0.68 13.01
N LYS A 308 28.63 -0.42 12.30
CA LYS A 308 28.66 -0.48 10.83
C LYS A 308 27.33 -1.01 10.31
N ALA A 309 26.85 -0.43 9.22
CA ALA A 309 25.61 -0.83 8.59
C ALA A 309 25.74 -0.90 7.07
N VAL A 310 25.00 -1.82 6.47
CA VAL A 310 24.63 -1.78 5.05
C VAL A 310 23.15 -1.44 5.01
N VAL A 311 22.78 -0.39 4.30
CA VAL A 311 21.40 0.12 4.30
C VAL A 311 20.79 -0.08 2.91
N THR A 312 19.56 -0.57 2.88
CA THR A 312 18.83 -0.83 1.64
C THR A 312 17.97 0.38 1.29
N VAL A 313 17.84 0.70 0.00
CA VAL A 313 16.96 1.78 -0.48
C VAL A 313 16.22 1.34 -1.74
N PRO A 314 15.08 1.98 -2.08
CA PRO A 314 14.37 1.69 -3.33
C PRO A 314 15.27 1.89 -4.56
N ALA A 315 15.07 1.08 -5.60
CA ALA A 315 15.92 1.09 -6.79
C ALA A 315 15.97 2.46 -7.50
N TYR A 316 14.90 3.24 -7.41
CA TYR A 316 14.77 4.57 -8.03
C TYR A 316 15.40 5.73 -7.23
N PHE A 317 16.03 5.48 -6.07
CA PHE A 317 16.67 6.54 -5.28
C PHE A 317 17.82 7.20 -6.05
N ASN A 318 17.77 8.53 -6.14
CA ASN A 318 18.83 9.37 -6.72
C ASN A 318 19.98 9.62 -5.73
N ASP A 319 21.06 10.25 -6.20
CA ASP A 319 22.27 10.47 -5.40
C ASP A 319 22.03 11.31 -4.14
N ALA A 320 21.16 12.32 -4.21
CA ALA A 320 20.82 13.14 -3.06
C ALA A 320 20.09 12.35 -1.97
N GLN A 321 19.14 11.48 -2.38
CA GLN A 321 18.42 10.60 -1.46
C GLN A 321 19.35 9.55 -0.84
N ARG A 322 20.27 8.97 -1.63
CA ARG A 322 21.31 8.05 -1.12
C ARG A 322 22.25 8.73 -0.15
N GLN A 323 22.64 9.98 -0.42
CA GLN A 323 23.48 10.76 0.48
C GLN A 323 22.75 11.08 1.80
N ALA A 324 21.46 11.45 1.74
CA ALA A 324 20.63 11.65 2.92
C ALA A 324 20.55 10.37 3.79
N THR A 325 20.49 9.18 3.19
CA THR A 325 20.55 7.90 3.91
C THR A 325 21.91 7.70 4.62
N LYS A 326 23.04 8.08 4.00
CA LYS A 326 24.35 8.03 4.66
C LYS A 326 24.43 9.02 5.82
N ASP A 327 23.90 10.22 5.64
CA ASP A 327 23.88 11.25 6.67
C ASP A 327 23.00 10.85 7.85
N ALA A 328 21.84 10.24 7.59
CA ALA A 328 20.99 9.62 8.61
C ALA A 328 21.75 8.56 9.41
N GLY A 329 22.52 7.71 8.74
CA GLY A 329 23.37 6.71 9.39
C GLY A 329 24.41 7.33 10.32
N ARG A 330 25.11 8.38 9.87
CA ARG A 330 26.07 9.11 10.71
C ARG A 330 25.41 9.70 11.95
N ILE A 331 24.23 10.30 11.80
CA ILE A 331 23.47 10.87 12.92
C ILE A 331 23.06 9.77 13.91
N ALA A 332 22.73 8.57 13.43
CA ALA A 332 22.43 7.39 14.25
C ALA A 332 23.68 6.71 14.86
N GLY A 333 24.88 7.23 14.61
CA GLY A 333 26.14 6.62 15.06
C GLY A 333 26.43 5.28 14.36
N LEU A 334 26.03 5.16 13.09
CA LEU A 334 26.32 4.04 12.19
C LEU A 334 27.19 4.51 11.03
N ASP A 335 28.27 3.78 10.77
CA ASP A 335 29.06 3.92 9.56
C ASP A 335 28.43 3.09 8.43
N VAL A 336 27.65 3.75 7.58
CA VAL A 336 26.95 3.14 6.43
C VAL A 336 27.98 2.81 5.34
N GLN A 337 28.52 1.60 5.40
CA GLN A 337 29.58 1.10 4.51
C GLN A 337 29.11 1.06 3.06
N ARG A 338 27.84 0.70 2.85
CA ARG A 338 27.27 0.47 1.53
C ARG A 338 25.78 0.74 1.54
N ILE A 339 25.29 1.31 0.44
CA ILE A 339 23.86 1.38 0.13
C ILE A 339 23.60 0.44 -1.04
N ILE A 340 22.64 -0.46 -0.87
CA ILE A 340 22.24 -1.43 -1.90
C ILE A 340 20.74 -1.28 -2.19
N ASN A 341 20.29 -1.73 -3.35
CA ASN A 341 18.87 -1.67 -3.68
C ASN A 341 18.10 -2.73 -2.89
N GLU A 342 16.90 -2.41 -2.42
CA GLU A 342 15.99 -3.30 -1.67
C GLU A 342 15.81 -4.70 -2.29
N PRO A 343 15.50 -4.86 -3.59
CA PRO A 343 15.34 -6.19 -4.17
C PRO A 343 16.68 -6.96 -4.25
N THR A 344 17.81 -6.25 -4.35
CA THR A 344 19.15 -6.85 -4.27
C THR A 344 19.46 -7.36 -2.86
N ALA A 345 19.01 -6.66 -1.83
CA ALA A 345 19.22 -7.06 -0.45
C ALA A 345 18.38 -8.27 -0.05
N ALA A 346 17.12 -8.32 -0.50
CA ALA A 346 16.25 -9.48 -0.33
C ALA A 346 16.84 -10.72 -1.01
N ALA A 347 17.35 -10.57 -2.24
CA ALA A 347 18.05 -11.62 -2.96
C ALA A 347 19.31 -12.10 -2.21
N LEU A 348 20.19 -11.18 -1.77
CA LEU A 348 21.40 -11.54 -1.03
C LEU A 348 21.10 -12.22 0.32
N SER A 349 20.09 -11.74 1.07
CA SER A 349 19.71 -12.31 2.35
C SER A 349 19.18 -13.74 2.22
N TYR A 350 18.44 -14.05 1.15
CA TYR A 350 17.99 -15.41 0.87
C TYR A 350 19.15 -16.33 0.45
N GLY A 351 20.09 -15.82 -0.37
CA GLY A 351 21.23 -16.60 -0.86
C GLY A 351 22.28 -16.96 0.19
N MET A 352 22.37 -16.20 1.29
CA MET A 352 23.35 -16.45 2.36
C MET A 352 23.06 -17.72 3.20
N ASN A 353 21.83 -18.27 3.14
CA ASN A 353 21.38 -19.36 4.01
C ASN A 353 20.99 -20.66 3.28
N ASN A 354 21.09 -20.76 1.94
CA ASN A 354 20.56 -21.91 1.17
C ASN A 354 21.49 -22.47 0.08
N LYS A 355 21.23 -23.73 -0.31
CA LYS A 355 21.97 -24.50 -1.33
C LYS A 355 21.78 -23.96 -2.76
N GLU A 356 22.71 -24.31 -3.65
CA GLU A 356 22.72 -23.98 -5.08
C GLU A 356 21.34 -24.03 -5.74
N GLY A 357 21.04 -23.03 -6.58
CA GLY A 357 19.75 -22.94 -7.27
C GLY A 357 19.37 -21.55 -7.77
N LEU A 358 18.26 -21.49 -8.50
CA LEU A 358 17.66 -20.27 -9.05
C LEU A 358 16.45 -19.87 -8.21
N ILE A 359 16.42 -18.64 -7.72
CA ILE A 359 15.42 -18.15 -6.78
C ILE A 359 14.82 -16.84 -7.29
N ALA A 360 13.49 -16.75 -7.37
CA ALA A 360 12.79 -15.50 -7.68
C ALA A 360 12.16 -14.91 -6.41
N VAL A 361 12.44 -13.64 -6.16
CA VAL A 361 11.86 -12.84 -5.07
C VAL A 361 10.87 -11.86 -5.70
N PHE A 362 9.61 -11.96 -5.26
CA PHE A 362 8.53 -11.10 -5.71
C PHE A 362 8.18 -10.12 -4.59
N ASP A 363 8.31 -8.82 -4.86
CA ASP A 363 7.80 -7.78 -3.97
C ASP A 363 6.46 -7.28 -4.50
N LEU A 364 5.42 -7.48 -3.70
CA LEU A 364 4.03 -7.17 -4.01
C LEU A 364 3.52 -6.13 -3.01
N GLY A 365 3.93 -4.89 -3.21
CA GLY A 365 3.57 -3.79 -2.33
C GLY A 365 3.20 -2.53 -3.10
N GLY A 366 1.98 -2.06 -2.87
CA GLY A 366 1.44 -0.70 -3.13
C GLY A 366 1.81 0.00 -4.44
N GLY A 367 1.35 -0.61 -5.53
CA GLY A 367 1.28 0.02 -6.84
C GLY A 367 2.41 -0.35 -7.80
N THR A 368 3.44 -1.08 -7.34
CA THR A 368 4.49 -1.65 -8.21
C THR A 368 4.60 -3.16 -8.01
N PHE A 369 5.10 -3.83 -9.06
CA PHE A 369 5.41 -5.25 -9.10
C PHE A 369 6.89 -5.37 -9.46
N ASP A 370 7.73 -5.68 -8.49
CA ASP A 370 9.17 -5.77 -8.67
C ASP A 370 9.63 -7.22 -8.50
N VAL A 371 10.42 -7.72 -9.46
CA VAL A 371 10.91 -9.11 -9.46
C VAL A 371 12.42 -9.11 -9.49
N SER A 372 13.06 -9.81 -8.53
CA SER A 372 14.49 -10.09 -8.57
C SER A 372 14.76 -11.59 -8.63
N ILE A 373 15.56 -12.00 -9.60
CA ILE A 373 16.00 -13.38 -9.79
C ILE A 373 17.45 -13.48 -9.34
N LEU A 374 17.71 -14.41 -8.44
CA LEU A 374 19.02 -14.73 -7.91
C LEU A 374 19.45 -16.09 -8.45
N GLU A 375 20.59 -16.13 -9.11
CA GLU A 375 21.29 -17.38 -9.44
C GLU A 375 22.47 -17.56 -8.49
N ILE A 376 22.51 -18.71 -7.81
CA ILE A 376 23.58 -19.09 -6.90
C ILE A 376 24.35 -20.27 -7.50
N SER A 377 25.57 -20.02 -7.99
CA SER A 377 26.48 -21.05 -8.48
C SER A 377 27.89 -20.88 -7.90
N ASN A 378 28.45 -21.94 -7.32
CA ASN A 378 29.80 -21.95 -6.75
C ASN A 378 30.10 -20.81 -5.74
N GLY A 379 29.10 -20.38 -4.95
CA GLY A 379 29.26 -19.29 -3.98
C GLY A 379 29.35 -17.88 -4.58
N VAL A 380 29.16 -17.75 -5.90
CA VAL A 380 29.00 -16.48 -6.60
C VAL A 380 27.51 -16.19 -6.76
N PHE A 381 27.12 -14.97 -6.41
CA PHE A 381 25.74 -14.49 -6.56
C PHE A 381 25.62 -13.67 -7.85
N GLU A 382 24.68 -14.04 -8.71
CA GLU A 382 24.21 -13.19 -9.80
C GLU A 382 22.76 -12.75 -9.53
N VAL A 383 22.52 -11.44 -9.49
CA VAL A 383 21.18 -10.87 -9.28
C VAL A 383 20.73 -10.18 -10.57
N PHE A 384 19.53 -10.53 -11.03
CA PHE A 384 18.81 -9.92 -12.14
C PHE A 384 17.54 -9.26 -11.60
N THR A 385 17.27 -8.00 -11.95
CA THR A 385 16.03 -7.30 -11.57
C THR A 385 15.19 -7.05 -12.82
N ILE A 386 13.87 -7.25 -12.72
CA ILE A 386 12.89 -6.98 -13.75
C ILE A 386 11.85 -6.02 -13.16
N ASP A 387 11.79 -4.82 -13.73
CA ASP A 387 10.85 -3.77 -13.32
C ASP A 387 9.63 -3.78 -14.26
N TYR A 388 8.40 -3.76 -13.71
CA TYR A 388 7.17 -3.51 -14.48
C TYR A 388 6.58 -2.14 -14.16
N LEU A 389 6.71 -1.19 -15.10
CA LEU A 389 6.00 0.09 -15.09
C LEU A 389 4.85 0.05 -16.10
N PHE A 390 3.62 -0.23 -15.65
CA PHE A 390 2.44 0.04 -16.48
C PHE A 390 2.14 1.55 -16.49
N PRO A 391 1.82 2.21 -17.64
CA PRO A 391 1.43 1.64 -18.93
C PRO A 391 2.24 2.09 -20.18
N PHE A 392 3.44 2.70 -20.10
CA PHE A 392 4.01 3.38 -21.30
C PHE A 392 5.37 2.95 -21.87
N PHE A 393 6.14 2.05 -21.27
CA PHE A 393 7.38 1.58 -21.92
C PHE A 393 7.67 0.10 -21.63
N HIS A 394 7.76 -0.71 -22.69
CA HIS A 394 8.43 -2.02 -22.65
C HIS A 394 9.94 -1.79 -22.57
N ILE A 395 10.44 -1.31 -21.44
CA ILE A 395 11.89 -1.28 -21.17
C ILE A 395 12.15 -2.23 -20.01
N ILE A 396 12.60 -3.44 -20.37
CA ILE A 396 13.21 -4.37 -19.43
C ILE A 396 14.65 -3.87 -19.21
N ARG A 397 14.95 -3.28 -18.05
CA ARG A 397 16.35 -3.02 -17.66
C ARG A 397 16.87 -4.19 -16.84
N ILE A 398 17.77 -4.96 -17.45
CA ILE A 398 18.46 -6.06 -16.77
C ILE A 398 19.75 -5.50 -16.19
N TYR A 399 19.83 -5.42 -14.87
CA TYR A 399 21.09 -5.12 -14.18
C TYR A 399 21.75 -6.42 -13.78
N LYS A 400 23.05 -6.59 -14.09
CA LYS A 400 23.86 -7.74 -13.69
C LYS A 400 24.84 -7.32 -12.60
N TYR A 401 24.72 -7.92 -11.42
CA TYR A 401 25.65 -7.72 -10.32
C TYR A 401 26.39 -9.02 -10.02
N LYS A 402 27.72 -8.94 -9.90
CA LYS A 402 28.59 -10.05 -9.51
C LYS A 402 29.29 -9.70 -8.21
N SER A 403 29.21 -10.57 -7.20
CA SER A 403 30.05 -10.44 -6.01
C SER A 403 31.47 -10.91 -6.34
N SER A 404 32.44 -10.00 -6.37
CA SER A 404 33.87 -10.33 -6.25
C SER A 404 34.31 -10.16 -4.81
#